data_AF-A0A2M9YH94-F1
#
_entry.id   AF-A0A2M9YH94-F1
#
_cell.length_a   1.000
_cell.length_b   1.000
_cell.length_c   1.000
_cell.angle_alpha   90.00
_cell.angle_beta   90.00
_cell.angle_gamma   90.00
#
_symmetry.space_group_name_H-M   'P 1'
#
loop_
_entity.id
_entity.type
_entity.pdbx_description
1 polymer ?
#
loop_
_entity_poly.entity_id
_entity_poly.type
_entity_poly.pdbx_seq_one_letter_code
_entity_poly.pdbx_strand_id
1 'polypeptide(L)'
;MDVQLTNLVSSAEKLLRDKRSSVPGKTGVPSEAQNAADKTEFSSSLTSRYLKVQETLGTLQEQLSKEQMKLGVLSEAKSTPKDDLINILFGETPLFRELVENPNQDLNQLREQVQVKKDQLMDSIRKYEVESENVLSVGMLKNPENFRKSIENLSGKDIQMKQLSEKTIERLIQD
;
A
#
# COMPACT_ATOMS: atom_id res chain seq x y z
N MET A 1 7.81 22.97 -5.83
CA MET A 1 6.38 22.72 -6.16
C MET A 1 5.70 22.44 -4.81
N ASP A 2 5.46 23.49 -4.02
CA ASP A 2 5.10 23.45 -2.59
C ASP A 2 3.60 23.65 -2.36
N VAL A 3 2.77 22.77 -2.92
CA VAL A 3 1.30 22.93 -2.89
C VAL A 3 0.61 21.90 -2.00
N GLN A 4 1.35 20.91 -1.46
CA GLN A 4 0.75 19.81 -0.71
C GLN A 4 0.69 20.05 0.80
N LEU A 5 1.67 20.77 1.38
CA LEU A 5 1.68 21.07 2.82
C LEU A 5 0.69 22.19 3.19
N THR A 6 0.55 23.20 2.33
CA THR A 6 -0.35 24.35 2.54
C THR A 6 -1.82 23.96 2.56
N ASN A 7 -2.22 22.97 1.75
CA ASN A 7 -3.61 22.46 1.72
C ASN A 7 -3.95 21.60 2.95
N LEU A 8 -2.96 20.90 3.51
CA LEU A 8 -3.16 20.08 4.71
C LEU A 8 -3.24 20.96 5.97
N VAL A 9 -2.37 21.97 6.07
CA VAL A 9 -2.37 22.94 7.18
C VAL A 9 -3.62 23.82 7.16
N SER A 10 -4.04 24.30 5.99
CA SER A 10 -5.28 25.09 5.87
C SER A 10 -6.54 24.28 6.20
N SER A 11 -6.56 22.97 5.90
CA SER A 11 -7.66 22.08 6.30
C SER A 11 -7.70 21.83 7.80
N ALA A 12 -6.54 21.69 8.45
CA ALA A 12 -6.45 21.54 9.90
C ALA A 12 -6.82 22.84 10.66
N GLU A 13 -6.39 24.00 10.17
CA GLU A 13 -6.77 25.29 10.75
C GLU A 13 -8.27 25.57 10.64
N LYS A 14 -8.89 25.24 9.49
CA LYS A 14 -10.32 25.42 9.29
C LYS A 14 -11.15 24.57 10.26
N LEU A 15 -10.70 23.33 10.52
CA LEU A 15 -11.36 22.40 11.44
C LEU A 15 -11.22 22.83 12.92
N LEU A 16 -10.11 23.48 13.27
CA LEU A 16 -9.88 24.04 14.61
C LEU A 16 -10.63 25.36 14.84
N ARG A 17 -10.79 26.19 13.80
CA ARG A 17 -11.59 27.43 13.85
C ARG A 17 -13.08 27.15 13.99
N ASP A 18 -13.62 26.14 13.30
CA ASP A 18 -15.04 25.76 13.41
C ASP A 18 -15.43 25.28 14.81
N LYS A 19 -14.49 24.75 15.60
CA LYS A 19 -14.75 24.40 17.01
C LYS A 19 -14.71 25.59 17.96
N ARG A 20 -14.10 26.71 17.57
CA ARG A 20 -13.96 27.92 18.41
C ARG A 20 -14.97 29.03 18.07
N SER A 21 -15.66 28.95 16.93
CA SER A 21 -16.64 29.96 16.49
C SER A 21 -18.10 29.65 16.89
N SER A 22 -18.36 28.58 17.66
CA SER A 22 -19.69 28.26 18.18
C SER A 22 -20.11 29.24 19.29
N VAL A 23 -20.50 30.45 18.87
CA VAL A 23 -21.31 31.38 19.67
C VAL A 23 -22.72 30.79 19.81
N PRO A 24 -23.30 30.75 21.02
CA PRO A 24 -24.57 30.07 21.27
C PRO A 24 -25.72 30.95 20.79
N GLY A 25 -26.42 30.55 19.71
CA GLY A 25 -27.61 31.29 19.27
C GLY A 25 -28.05 31.09 17.83
N LYS A 26 -28.17 29.86 17.34
CA LYS A 26 -29.15 29.49 16.28
C LYS A 26 -29.20 27.98 16.16
N THR A 27 -30.24 27.39 16.74
CA THR A 27 -30.61 25.98 16.62
C THR A 27 -31.08 25.69 15.19
N GLY A 28 -30.14 25.49 14.28
CA GLY A 28 -30.32 24.57 13.17
C GLY A 28 -29.77 23.23 13.63
N VAL A 29 -30.64 22.30 14.03
CA VAL A 29 -30.22 20.93 14.40
C VAL A 29 -29.47 20.35 13.19
N PRO A 30 -28.19 19.95 13.29
CA PRO A 30 -27.57 19.20 12.22
C PRO A 30 -28.34 17.89 12.12
N SER A 31 -29.08 17.69 11.04
CA SER A 31 -29.83 16.45 10.84
C SER A 31 -28.86 15.27 10.90
N GLU A 32 -29.05 14.37 11.87
CA GLU A 32 -28.27 13.15 12.02
C GLU A 32 -28.23 12.30 10.73
N ALA A 33 -29.26 12.45 9.88
CA ALA A 33 -29.35 11.81 8.56
C ALA A 33 -28.24 12.25 7.58
N GLN A 34 -27.84 13.53 7.58
CA GLN A 34 -26.74 14.01 6.71
C GLN A 34 -25.38 13.51 7.21
N ASN A 35 -25.16 13.55 8.53
CA ASN A 35 -23.95 13.02 9.14
C ASN A 35 -23.82 11.49 8.99
N ALA A 36 -24.93 10.75 8.90
CA ALA A 36 -24.91 9.31 8.67
C ALA A 36 -24.59 8.95 7.21
N ALA A 37 -25.11 9.72 6.24
CA ALA A 37 -24.79 9.56 4.82
C ALA A 37 -23.30 9.86 4.55
N ASP A 38 -22.79 10.98 5.06
CA ASP A 38 -21.38 11.37 4.90
C ASP A 38 -20.41 10.35 5.55
N LYS A 39 -20.78 9.77 6.71
CA LYS A 39 -20.01 8.70 7.36
C LYS A 39 -19.98 7.42 6.53
N THR A 40 -21.06 7.13 5.80
CA THR A 40 -21.18 5.92 4.98
C THR A 40 -20.35 6.05 3.71
N GLU A 41 -20.43 7.19 3.01
CA GLU A 41 -19.61 7.48 1.82
C GLU A 41 -18.11 7.57 2.15
N PHE A 42 -17.77 8.16 3.30
CA PHE A 42 -16.38 8.18 3.77
C PHE A 42 -15.86 6.77 4.05
N SER A 43 -16.67 5.91 4.67
CA SER A 43 -16.29 4.52 4.96
C SER A 43 -16.14 3.66 3.70
N SER A 44 -16.99 3.87 2.68
CA SER A 44 -16.91 3.13 1.42
C SER A 44 -15.68 3.56 0.58
N SER A 45 -15.36 4.85 0.58
CA SER A 45 -14.16 5.40 -0.06
C SER A 45 -12.87 4.86 0.58
N LEU A 46 -12.79 4.86 1.91
CA LEU A 46 -11.65 4.30 2.63
C LEU A 46 -11.51 2.79 2.40
N THR A 47 -12.62 2.06 2.40
CA THR A 47 -12.61 0.61 2.15
C THR A 47 -12.10 0.31 0.74
N SER A 48 -12.58 1.04 -0.26
CA SER A 48 -12.13 0.91 -1.66
C SER A 48 -10.63 1.22 -1.79
N ARG A 49 -10.15 2.26 -1.09
CA ARG A 49 -8.74 2.60 -1.07
C ARG A 49 -7.89 1.51 -0.41
N TYR A 50 -8.35 0.97 0.72
CA TYR A 50 -7.66 -0.12 1.41
C TYR A 50 -7.50 -1.34 0.50
N LEU A 51 -8.57 -1.77 -0.17
CA LEU A 51 -8.55 -2.91 -1.08
C LEU A 51 -7.61 -2.70 -2.26
N LYS A 52 -7.63 -1.50 -2.86
CA LYS A 52 -6.71 -1.14 -3.95
C LYS A 52 -5.25 -1.18 -3.52
N VAL A 53 -4.96 -0.71 -2.31
CA VAL A 53 -3.60 -0.79 -1.73
C VAL A 53 -3.19 -2.24 -1.54
N GLN A 54 -4.08 -3.10 -1.04
CA GLN A 54 -3.81 -4.54 -0.86
C GLN A 54 -3.55 -5.26 -2.19
N GLU A 55 -4.35 -4.97 -3.24
CA GLU A 55 -4.14 -5.51 -4.59
C GLU A 55 -2.79 -5.06 -5.16
N THR A 56 -2.45 -3.78 -4.99
CA THR A 56 -1.17 -3.22 -5.44
C THR A 56 -0.01 -3.87 -4.68
N LEU A 57 -0.13 -4.06 -3.36
CA LEU A 57 0.86 -4.76 -2.55
C LEU A 57 1.07 -6.20 -3.02
N GLY A 58 -0.01 -6.95 -3.29
CA GLY A 58 0.10 -8.31 -3.82
C GLY A 58 0.85 -8.36 -5.15
N THR A 59 0.54 -7.42 -6.05
CA THR A 59 1.21 -7.30 -7.36
C THR A 59 2.70 -6.96 -7.19
N LEU A 60 3.03 -6.01 -6.32
CA LEU A 60 4.43 -5.63 -6.06
C LEU A 60 5.22 -6.76 -5.40
N GLN A 61 4.59 -7.52 -4.49
CA GLN A 61 5.20 -8.68 -3.85
C GLN A 61 5.50 -9.79 -4.86
N GLU A 62 4.59 -10.08 -5.78
CA GLU A 62 4.83 -11.05 -6.86
C GLU A 62 6.00 -10.60 -7.76
N GLN A 63 6.03 -9.32 -8.13
CA GLN A 63 7.15 -8.76 -8.89
C GLN A 63 8.47 -8.86 -8.12
N LEU A 64 8.46 -8.58 -6.81
CA LEU A 64 9.64 -8.72 -5.96
C LEU A 64 10.13 -10.17 -5.92
N SER A 65 9.22 -11.14 -5.76
CA SER A 65 9.57 -12.56 -5.79
C SER A 65 10.20 -12.96 -7.12
N LYS A 66 9.69 -12.45 -8.23
CA LYS A 66 10.27 -12.68 -9.55
C LYS A 66 11.69 -12.12 -9.65
N GLU A 67 11.93 -10.88 -9.24
CA GLU A 67 13.27 -10.26 -9.30
C GLU A 67 14.25 -10.94 -8.31
N GLN A 68 13.79 -11.38 -7.13
CA GLN A 68 14.60 -12.18 -6.19
C GLN A 68 15.02 -13.52 -6.80
N MET A 69 14.10 -14.21 -7.49
CA MET A 69 14.40 -15.45 -8.19
C MET A 69 15.42 -15.22 -9.32
N LYS A 70 15.26 -14.14 -10.10
CA LYS A 70 16.27 -13.74 -11.11
C LYS A 70 17.65 -13.56 -10.48
N LEU A 71 17.76 -12.86 -9.35
CA LEU A 71 19.06 -12.68 -8.68
C LEU A 71 19.63 -14.01 -8.18
N GLY A 72 18.81 -14.89 -7.64
CA GLY A 72 19.23 -16.23 -7.21
C GLY A 72 19.87 -16.98 -8.38
N VAL A 73 19.15 -17.09 -9.49
CA VAL A 73 19.64 -17.76 -10.70
C VAL A 73 20.88 -17.06 -11.28
N LEU A 74 20.89 -15.73 -11.38
CA LEU A 74 22.05 -14.98 -11.89
C LEU A 74 23.27 -15.08 -10.98
N SER A 75 23.09 -15.32 -9.68
CA SER A 75 24.19 -15.57 -8.75
C SER A 75 24.81 -16.95 -8.94
N GLU A 76 24.02 -17.93 -9.40
CA GLU A 76 24.44 -19.29 -9.76
C GLU A 76 24.91 -19.40 -11.22
N ALA A 77 24.75 -18.34 -12.04
CA ALA A 77 25.01 -18.35 -13.48
C ALA A 77 26.46 -18.61 -13.90
N LYS A 78 27.43 -18.68 -12.96
CA LYS A 78 28.74 -19.27 -13.28
C LYS A 78 28.63 -20.75 -13.71
N SER A 79 27.55 -21.42 -13.33
CA SER A 79 27.27 -22.83 -13.63
C SER A 79 26.26 -23.03 -14.76
N THR A 80 25.54 -21.98 -15.19
CA THR A 80 24.38 -22.14 -16.07
C THR A 80 24.62 -21.39 -17.39
N PRO A 81 24.68 -22.10 -18.54
CA PRO A 81 24.75 -21.48 -19.85
C PRO A 81 23.64 -20.44 -20.04
N LYS A 82 23.96 -19.34 -20.71
CA LYS A 82 23.01 -18.25 -20.95
C LYS A 82 21.76 -18.72 -21.71
N ASP A 83 21.93 -19.66 -22.63
CA ASP A 83 20.83 -20.23 -23.42
C ASP A 83 19.85 -21.03 -22.54
N ASP A 84 20.32 -21.59 -21.43
CA ASP A 84 19.47 -22.33 -20.47
C ASP A 84 18.64 -21.38 -19.60
N LEU A 85 19.09 -20.14 -19.39
CA LEU A 85 18.34 -19.12 -18.63
C LEU A 85 17.00 -18.77 -19.29
N ILE A 86 16.93 -18.85 -20.62
CA ILE A 86 15.72 -18.55 -21.40
C ILE A 86 14.59 -19.54 -21.07
N ASN A 87 14.95 -20.77 -20.68
CA ASN A 87 13.99 -21.84 -20.38
C ASN A 87 13.48 -21.81 -18.93
N ILE A 88 14.02 -20.94 -18.08
CA ILE A 88 13.61 -20.85 -16.68
C ILE A 88 12.29 -20.08 -16.59
N LEU A 89 11.31 -20.66 -15.92
CA LEU A 89 9.97 -20.12 -15.77
C LEU A 89 9.70 -19.61 -14.34
N PHE A 90 8.87 -18.59 -14.26
CA PHE A 90 8.19 -18.13 -13.05
C PHE A 90 6.69 -18.37 -13.24
N GLY A 91 6.15 -19.41 -12.59
CA GLY A 91 4.83 -19.95 -12.92
C GLY A 91 4.82 -20.45 -14.37
N GLU A 92 3.92 -19.91 -15.19
CA GLU A 92 3.78 -20.26 -16.61
C GLU A 92 4.51 -19.28 -17.55
N THR A 93 5.25 -18.30 -17.01
CA THR A 93 5.90 -17.24 -17.80
C THR A 93 7.42 -17.32 -17.76
N PRO A 94 8.13 -16.88 -18.81
CA PRO A 94 9.60 -16.78 -18.77
C PRO A 94 10.09 -15.87 -17.63
N LEU A 95 11.04 -16.38 -16.85
CA LEU A 95 11.70 -15.63 -15.79
C LEU A 95 12.50 -14.47 -16.38
N PHE A 96 13.28 -14.74 -17.43
CA PHE A 96 14.13 -13.78 -18.15
C PHE A 96 13.57 -13.41 -19.52
N ARG A 97 12.42 -12.74 -19.56
CA ARG A 97 11.86 -12.22 -20.83
C ARG A 97 12.84 -11.30 -21.56
N GLU A 98 13.62 -10.51 -20.80
CA GLU A 98 14.62 -9.60 -21.38
C GLU A 98 15.67 -10.33 -22.24
N LEU A 99 16.00 -11.59 -21.90
CA LEU A 99 16.95 -12.40 -22.67
C LEU A 99 16.34 -13.01 -23.93
N VAL A 100 15.01 -13.21 -23.96
CA VAL A 100 14.30 -13.60 -25.19
C VAL A 100 14.30 -12.45 -26.18
N GLU A 101 14.06 -11.23 -25.70
CA GLU A 101 14.00 -10.02 -26.51
C GLU A 101 15.40 -9.54 -26.94
N ASN A 102 16.40 -9.67 -26.06
CA ASN A 102 17.78 -9.29 -26.31
C ASN A 102 18.76 -10.41 -25.91
N PRO A 103 18.97 -11.41 -26.77
CA PRO A 103 19.86 -12.54 -26.50
C PRO A 103 21.32 -12.15 -26.25
N ASN A 104 21.76 -10.96 -26.69
CA ASN A 104 23.13 -10.47 -26.52
C ASN A 104 23.36 -9.63 -25.26
N GLN A 105 22.34 -9.45 -24.41
CA GLN A 105 22.46 -8.62 -23.20
C GLN A 105 23.54 -9.16 -22.23
N ASP A 106 24.39 -8.29 -21.69
CA ASP A 106 25.39 -8.69 -20.70
C ASP A 106 24.70 -9.12 -19.39
N LEU A 107 25.05 -10.30 -18.89
CA LEU A 107 24.48 -10.86 -17.66
C LEU A 107 24.86 -10.04 -16.42
N ASN A 108 26.03 -9.38 -16.42
CA ASN A 108 26.41 -8.51 -15.32
C ASN A 108 25.56 -7.24 -15.30
N GLN A 109 25.33 -6.63 -16.46
CA GLN A 109 24.42 -5.49 -16.59
C GLN A 109 22.99 -5.87 -16.23
N LEU A 110 22.51 -7.04 -16.67
CA LEU A 110 21.20 -7.56 -16.30
C LEU A 110 21.08 -7.74 -14.79
N ARG A 111 22.10 -8.30 -14.14
CA ARG A 111 22.13 -8.46 -12.67
C ARG A 111 22.03 -7.12 -11.95
N GLU A 112 22.74 -6.10 -12.41
CA GLU A 112 22.68 -4.76 -11.83
C GLU A 112 21.28 -4.14 -12.01
N GLN A 113 20.68 -4.27 -13.19
CA GLN A 113 19.31 -3.80 -13.45
C GLN A 113 18.29 -4.50 -12.53
N VAL A 114 18.39 -5.82 -12.40
CA VAL A 114 17.52 -6.60 -11.50
C VAL A 114 17.70 -6.17 -10.05
N GLN A 115 18.94 -5.90 -9.61
CA GLN A 115 19.21 -5.44 -8.25
C GLN A 115 18.59 -4.06 -7.98
N VAL A 116 18.78 -3.09 -8.90
CA VAL A 116 18.16 -1.76 -8.80
C VAL A 116 16.64 -1.86 -8.76
N LYS A 117 16.05 -2.69 -9.62
CA LYS A 117 14.59 -2.90 -9.67
C LYS A 117 14.07 -3.55 -8.40
N LYS A 118 14.80 -4.52 -7.82
CA LYS A 118 14.47 -5.12 -6.52
C LYS A 118 14.40 -4.07 -5.42
N ASP A 119 15.40 -3.18 -5.36
CA ASP A 119 15.47 -2.16 -4.31
C ASP A 119 14.33 -1.13 -4.49
N GLN A 120 14.00 -0.73 -5.72
CA GLN A 120 12.84 0.11 -6.02
C GLN A 120 11.50 -0.55 -5.65
N LEU A 121 11.37 -1.85 -5.88
CA LEU A 121 10.18 -2.62 -5.49
C LEU A 121 10.05 -2.67 -3.96
N MET A 122 11.15 -2.88 -3.23
CA MET A 122 11.15 -2.86 -1.76
C MET A 122 10.71 -1.50 -1.21
N ASP A 123 11.22 -0.40 -1.77
CA ASP A 123 10.82 0.94 -1.36
C ASP A 123 9.34 1.21 -1.65
N SER A 124 8.86 0.76 -2.81
CA SER A 124 7.46 0.88 -3.20
C SER A 124 6.54 0.07 -2.27
N ILE A 125 6.92 -1.17 -1.95
CA ILE A 125 6.19 -2.02 -0.99
C ILE A 125 6.11 -1.32 0.36
N ARG A 126 7.23 -0.84 0.91
CA ARG A 126 7.24 -0.12 2.19
C ARG A 126 6.29 1.09 2.17
N LYS A 127 6.27 1.86 1.08
CA LYS A 127 5.37 3.01 0.93
C LYS A 127 3.90 2.58 0.99
N TYR A 128 3.53 1.51 0.28
CA TYR A 128 2.15 1.01 0.28
C TYR A 128 1.78 0.29 1.58
N GLU A 129 2.73 -0.32 2.30
CA GLU A 129 2.51 -0.85 3.65
C GLU A 129 2.13 0.28 4.62
N VAL A 130 2.89 1.38 4.60
CA VAL A 130 2.57 2.58 5.39
C VAL A 130 1.22 3.18 4.99
N GLU A 131 0.91 3.24 3.69
CA GLU A 131 -0.41 3.69 3.24
C GLU A 131 -1.53 2.77 3.73
N SER A 132 -1.33 1.45 3.66
CA SER A 132 -2.27 0.45 4.17
C SER A 132 -2.53 0.64 5.66
N GLU A 133 -1.47 0.80 6.47
CA GLU A 133 -1.57 1.04 7.91
C GLU A 133 -2.32 2.35 8.22
N ASN A 134 -2.04 3.41 7.47
CA ASN A 134 -2.72 4.69 7.62
C ASN A 134 -4.21 4.60 7.29
N VAL A 135 -4.56 4.00 6.15
CA VAL A 135 -5.97 3.83 5.73
C VAL A 135 -6.72 2.94 6.73
N LEU A 136 -6.10 1.86 7.18
CA LEU A 136 -6.64 0.97 8.21
C LEU A 136 -6.89 1.74 9.52
N SER A 137 -5.90 2.50 9.99
CA SER A 137 -5.99 3.28 11.23
C SER A 137 -7.10 4.32 11.18
N VAL A 138 -7.21 5.05 10.06
CA VAL A 138 -8.29 6.03 9.87
C VAL A 138 -9.65 5.34 9.83
N GLY A 139 -9.78 4.20 9.13
CA GLY A 139 -11.01 3.43 9.09
C GLY A 139 -11.46 2.96 10.48
N MET A 140 -10.51 2.44 11.27
CA MET A 140 -10.73 1.98 12.63
C MET A 140 -11.09 3.11 13.62
N LEU A 141 -10.49 4.30 13.47
CA LEU A 141 -10.80 5.45 14.32
C LEU A 141 -12.16 6.09 14.02
N LYS A 142 -12.57 6.08 12.75
CA LYS A 142 -13.76 6.82 12.29
C LYS A 142 -15.03 5.98 12.38
N ASN A 143 -14.98 4.70 12.01
CA ASN A 143 -16.12 3.81 12.06
C ASN A 143 -15.71 2.32 12.00
N PRO A 144 -15.23 1.73 13.10
CA PRO A 144 -14.60 0.42 13.10
C PRO A 144 -15.53 -0.71 12.65
N GLU A 145 -16.78 -0.70 13.10
CA GLU A 145 -17.78 -1.73 12.77
C GLU A 145 -18.16 -1.72 11.29
N ASN A 146 -18.47 -0.53 10.74
CA ASN A 146 -18.85 -0.44 9.33
C ASN A 146 -17.65 -0.67 8.41
N PHE A 147 -16.46 -0.21 8.79
CA PHE A 147 -15.25 -0.40 8.01
C PHE A 147 -14.85 -1.88 7.95
N ARG A 148 -14.84 -2.60 9.08
CA ARG A 148 -14.59 -4.05 9.12
C ARG A 148 -15.57 -4.82 8.25
N LYS A 149 -16.87 -4.59 8.44
CA LYS A 149 -17.91 -5.23 7.63
C LYS A 149 -17.77 -4.91 6.15
N SER A 150 -17.44 -3.67 5.81
CA SER A 150 -17.27 -3.27 4.40
C SER A 150 -16.08 -3.97 3.77
N ILE A 151 -14.97 -4.15 4.50
CA ILE A 151 -13.83 -4.89 3.98
C ILE A 151 -14.16 -6.39 3.86
N GLU A 152 -14.77 -7.00 4.87
CA GLU A 152 -15.18 -8.43 4.83
C GLU A 152 -16.12 -8.71 3.64
N ASN A 153 -17.13 -7.85 3.45
CA ASN A 153 -18.10 -7.97 2.36
C ASN A 153 -17.46 -7.84 0.97
N LEU A 154 -16.43 -7.01 0.81
CA LEU A 154 -15.80 -6.75 -0.48
C LEU A 154 -14.61 -7.66 -0.77
N SER A 155 -13.88 -8.09 0.27
CA SER A 155 -12.70 -8.94 0.12
C SER A 155 -13.06 -10.43 0.01
N GLY A 156 -14.21 -10.85 0.56
CA GLY A 156 -14.59 -12.27 0.68
C GLY A 156 -13.62 -13.09 1.54
N LYS A 157 -12.65 -12.43 2.18
CA LYS A 157 -11.63 -13.00 3.06
C LYS A 157 -11.81 -12.39 4.44
N ASP A 158 -11.82 -13.26 5.44
CA ASP A 158 -11.77 -12.87 6.84
C ASP A 158 -10.39 -12.23 7.11
N ILE A 159 -10.35 -10.92 7.34
CA ILE A 159 -9.08 -10.21 7.55
C ILE A 159 -8.63 -10.47 8.99
N GLN A 160 -7.76 -11.47 9.15
CA GLN A 160 -7.03 -11.64 10.40
C GLN A 160 -6.12 -10.44 10.61
N MET A 161 -6.51 -9.56 11.53
CA MET A 161 -5.69 -8.42 11.91
C MET A 161 -4.40 -8.92 12.56
N LYS A 162 -3.24 -8.51 12.03
CA LYS A 162 -2.03 -8.44 12.85
C LYS A 162 -2.31 -7.41 13.94
N GLN A 163 -2.61 -7.88 15.15
CA GLN A 163 -2.64 -7.00 16.31
C GLN A 163 -1.28 -6.34 16.42
N LEU A 164 -1.26 -5.01 16.44
CA LEU A 164 -0.04 -4.26 16.74
C LEU A 164 0.43 -4.71 18.13
N SER A 165 1.66 -5.20 18.22
CA SER A 165 2.20 -5.65 19.51
C SER A 165 2.21 -4.47 20.49
N GLU A 166 1.92 -4.73 21.76
CA GLU A 166 1.87 -3.73 22.82
C GLU A 166 3.13 -2.86 22.85
N LYS A 167 4.30 -3.46 22.58
CA LYS A 167 5.60 -2.77 22.47
C LYS A 167 5.69 -1.75 21.34
N THR A 168 4.97 -1.97 20.24
CA THR A 168 4.91 -1.04 19.11
C THR A 168 4.07 0.18 19.46
N ILE A 169 2.98 -0.03 20.20
CA ILE A 169 2.09 1.04 20.67
C ILE A 169 2.80 1.89 21.74
N GLU A 170 3.52 1.27 22.67
CA GLU A 170 4.29 1.99 23.70
C GLU A 170 5.34 2.93 23.11
N ARG A 171 6.06 2.51 22.06
CA ARG A 171 7.02 3.39 21.36
C ARG A 171 6.36 4.58 20.67
N LEU A 172 5.13 4.43 20.19
CA LEU A 172 4.40 5.51 19.50
C LEU A 172 3.81 6.55 20.45
N ILE A 173 3.69 6.25 21.74
CA ILE A 173 3.10 7.13 22.76
C ILE A 173 4.19 7.87 23.57
N GLN A 174 5.44 7.39 23.54
CA GLN A 174 6.54 7.95 24.33
C GLN A 174 7.40 9.01 23.63
N ASP A 175 7.11 9.34 22.36
CA ASP A 175 7.63 10.52 21.66
C ASP A 175 6.59 11.65 21.61
#